data_AF-A0AAD9DBI0-F1
#
_entry.id   AF-A0AAD9DBI0-F1
#
_cell.length_a   1.000
_cell.length_b   1.000
_cell.length_c   1.000
_cell.angle_alpha   90.00
_cell.angle_beta   90.00
_cell.angle_gamma   90.00
#
_symmetry.space_group_name_H-M   'P 1'
#
loop_
_entity.id
_entity.type
_entity.pdbx_description
1 polymer ?
#
loop_
_entity_poly.entity_id
_entity_poly.type
_entity_poly.pdbx_seq_one_letter_code
_entity_poly.pdbx_strand_id
1 'polypeptide(L)'
;MNDVHFVSPTGSLSSIYEEKAKLEKCTNSTYFIKFHDPPRLTKFVRRLHTMLTQERSKGVVEWRRGVLVLYSMDKFTNELLPKYFNNTRNFKTFRRQLNYYGFVHVRSHATSGSKSTALWANQNL
;
A
#
# COMPACT_ATOMS: atom_id res chain seq x y z
N MET A 1 3.20 -21.20 -50.61
CA MET A 1 3.14 -21.51 -49.17
C MET A 1 3.93 -20.45 -48.44
N ASN A 2 3.28 -19.67 -47.58
CA ASN A 2 3.93 -18.58 -46.84
C ASN A 2 4.53 -19.15 -45.55
N ASP A 3 5.86 -19.17 -45.44
CA ASP A 3 6.56 -19.51 -44.21
C ASP A 3 6.43 -18.35 -43.21
N VAL A 4 5.81 -18.66 -42.07
CA VAL A 4 5.61 -17.73 -40.96
C VAL A 4 6.95 -17.56 -40.24
N HIS A 5 7.59 -16.41 -40.41
CA HIS A 5 8.74 -16.01 -39.61
C HIS A 5 8.33 -15.88 -38.13
N PHE A 6 8.66 -16.88 -37.32
CA PHE A 6 8.60 -16.78 -35.86
C PHE A 6 9.83 -15.97 -35.40
N VAL A 7 9.62 -14.69 -35.12
CA VAL A 7 10.60 -13.86 -34.42
C VAL A 7 10.68 -14.36 -32.97
N SER A 8 11.72 -15.14 -32.66
CA SER A 8 12.04 -15.55 -31.30
C SER A 8 12.28 -14.31 -30.42
N PRO A 9 11.61 -14.17 -29.27
CA PRO A 9 11.97 -13.15 -28.29
C PRO A 9 13.33 -13.55 -27.70
N THR A 10 14.38 -12.84 -28.07
CA THR A 10 15.69 -12.90 -27.41
C THR A 10 15.58 -12.22 -26.03
N GLY A 11 14.81 -12.84 -25.12
CA GLY A 11 14.84 -12.54 -23.70
C GLY A 11 15.71 -13.59 -23.03
N SER A 12 16.91 -13.22 -22.60
CA SER A 12 17.81 -14.10 -21.85
C SER A 12 17.06 -14.82 -20.74
N LEU A 13 17.19 -16.15 -20.65
CA LEU A 13 16.59 -16.98 -19.60
C LEU A 13 16.91 -16.43 -18.19
N SER A 14 18.05 -15.76 -18.00
CA SER A 14 18.41 -15.08 -16.76
C SER A 14 17.43 -14.00 -16.34
N SER A 15 16.83 -13.25 -17.28
CA SER A 15 15.88 -12.17 -16.98
C SER A 15 14.55 -12.72 -16.45
N ILE A 16 14.09 -13.86 -16.97
CA ILE A 16 12.84 -14.49 -16.55
C ILE A 16 13.01 -15.11 -15.15
N TYR A 17 14.15 -15.72 -14.87
CA TYR A 17 14.46 -16.23 -13.52
C TYR A 17 14.61 -15.11 -12.49
N GLU A 18 15.16 -13.96 -12.87
CA GLU A 18 15.31 -12.82 -11.97
C GLU A 18 13.98 -12.10 -11.69
N GLU A 19 13.05 -12.10 -12.66
CA GLU A 19 11.68 -11.61 -12.48
C GLU A 19 10.82 -12.58 -11.65
N LYS A 20 10.95 -13.90 -11.87
CA LYS A 20 10.35 -14.94 -11.01
C LYS A 20 10.88 -14.87 -9.58
N ALA A 21 12.17 -14.60 -9.39
CA ALA A 21 12.75 -14.43 -8.05
C ALA A 21 12.26 -13.14 -7.35
N LYS A 22 11.91 -12.07 -8.07
CA LYS A 22 11.27 -10.88 -7.47
C LYS A 22 9.82 -11.15 -7.07
N LEU A 23 9.09 -11.95 -7.84
CA LEU A 23 7.72 -12.36 -7.50
C LEU A 23 7.71 -13.38 -6.34
N GLU A 24 8.65 -14.33 -6.32
CA GLU A 24 8.79 -15.32 -5.23
C GLU A 24 9.34 -14.73 -3.93
N LYS A 25 10.09 -13.62 -4.00
CA LYS A 25 10.44 -12.81 -2.81
C LYS A 25 9.24 -12.08 -2.21
N CYS A 26 8.18 -11.85 -2.99
CA CYS A 26 6.92 -11.30 -2.48
C CYS A 26 5.95 -12.37 -1.96
N THR A 27 6.10 -13.63 -2.37
CA THR A 27 5.21 -14.74 -1.91
C THR A 27 5.78 -15.55 -0.74
N ASN A 28 7.11 -15.56 -0.53
CA ASN A 28 7.74 -16.16 0.65
C ASN A 28 7.77 -15.24 1.87
N SER A 29 7.03 -14.13 1.81
CA SER A 29 6.94 -13.25 2.95
C SER A 29 6.13 -13.96 4.03
N THR A 30 6.85 -14.37 5.07
CA THR A 30 6.40 -14.93 6.36
C THR A 30 5.34 -14.08 7.08
N TYR A 31 4.74 -13.09 6.42
CA TYR A 31 3.66 -12.23 6.91
C TYR A 31 2.28 -12.87 6.77
N PHE A 32 2.08 -13.90 5.91
CA PHE A 32 0.75 -14.52 5.74
C PHE A 32 0.45 -15.70 6.67
N ILE A 33 1.46 -16.36 7.24
CA ILE A 33 1.26 -17.51 8.13
C ILE A 33 1.75 -17.19 9.55
N LYS A 34 1.06 -16.29 10.24
CA LYS A 34 0.88 -16.31 11.70
C LYS A 34 -0.46 -15.65 12.04
N PHE A 35 -1.54 -16.38 11.82
CA PHE A 35 -2.83 -16.03 12.37
C PHE A 35 -2.77 -16.07 13.91
N HIS A 36 -3.42 -15.07 14.53
CA HIS A 36 -3.76 -14.91 15.95
C HIS A 36 -2.73 -14.32 16.93
N ASP A 37 -2.72 -12.98 16.96
CA ASP A 37 -2.92 -12.22 18.20
C ASP A 37 -4.13 -11.26 18.00
N PRO A 38 -5.36 -11.68 18.37
CA PRO A 38 -6.59 -10.93 18.07
C PRO A 38 -6.77 -9.52 18.71
N PRO A 39 -5.99 -9.04 19.70
CA PRO A 39 -6.18 -7.67 20.21
C PRO A 39 -5.46 -6.58 19.42
N ARG A 40 -4.30 -6.89 18.81
CA ARG A 40 -3.41 -5.86 18.21
C ARG A 40 -3.70 -5.65 16.73
N LEU A 41 -4.02 -6.73 16.03
CA LEU A 41 -4.41 -6.71 14.62
C LEU A 41 -5.75 -5.97 14.41
N THR A 42 -6.67 -6.10 15.37
CA THR A 42 -7.93 -5.34 15.36
C THR A 42 -7.73 -3.85 15.66
N LYS A 43 -6.73 -3.47 16.46
CA LYS A 43 -6.56 -2.07 16.88
C LYS A 43 -6.19 -1.15 15.72
N PHE A 44 -5.29 -1.57 14.84
CA PHE A 44 -4.90 -0.78 13.67
C PHE A 44 -6.07 -0.63 12.71
N VAL A 45 -6.72 -1.74 12.33
CA VAL A 45 -7.85 -1.73 11.38
C VAL A 45 -9.03 -0.92 11.94
N ARG A 46 -9.36 -1.08 13.23
CA ARG A 46 -10.40 -0.28 13.89
C ARG A 46 -10.07 1.21 13.86
N ARG A 47 -8.84 1.60 14.21
CA ARG A 47 -8.41 3.01 14.16
C ARG A 47 -8.42 3.56 12.75
N LEU A 48 -7.98 2.77 11.77
CA LEU A 48 -8.01 3.13 10.35
C LEU A 48 -9.47 3.36 9.90
N HIS A 49 -10.38 2.44 10.21
CA HIS A 49 -11.80 2.58 9.89
C HIS A 49 -12.43 3.82 10.57
N THR A 50 -12.16 4.05 11.86
CA THR A 50 -12.65 5.24 12.57
C THR A 50 -12.12 6.53 11.94
N MET A 51 -10.83 6.59 11.60
CA MET A 51 -10.22 7.73 10.93
C MET A 51 -10.89 7.99 9.57
N LEU A 52 -11.05 6.95 8.75
CA LEU A 52 -11.69 7.05 7.44
C LEU A 52 -13.15 7.52 7.54
N THR A 53 -13.88 7.07 8.56
CA THR A 53 -15.28 7.43 8.76
C THR A 53 -15.41 8.91 9.20
N GLN A 54 -14.56 9.36 10.13
CA GLN A 54 -14.64 10.71 10.69
C GLN A 54 -14.06 11.79 9.77
N GLU A 55 -13.01 11.46 9.01
CA GLU A 55 -12.31 12.43 8.16
C GLU A 55 -12.85 12.45 6.71
N ARG A 56 -13.88 11.63 6.41
CA ARG A 56 -14.56 11.57 5.11
C ARG A 56 -15.07 12.95 4.65
N SER A 57 -15.51 13.80 5.56
CA SER A 57 -16.01 15.15 5.27
C SER A 57 -14.92 16.20 5.06
N LYS A 58 -13.68 15.92 5.50
CA LYS A 58 -12.58 16.91 5.48
C LYS A 58 -11.68 16.84 4.26
N GLY A 59 -11.81 15.78 3.45
CA GLY A 59 -11.06 15.62 2.19
C GLY A 59 -9.54 15.46 2.38
N VAL A 60 -9.07 15.03 3.56
CA VAL A 60 -7.64 14.78 3.81
C VAL A 60 -7.27 13.33 3.45
N VAL A 61 -8.16 12.41 3.77
CA VAL A 61 -8.04 10.98 3.48
C VAL A 61 -9.38 10.45 2.97
N GLU A 62 -9.32 9.56 1.98
CA GLU A 62 -10.48 8.88 1.44
C GLU A 62 -10.20 7.39 1.26
N TRP A 63 -11.25 6.59 1.42
CA TRP A 63 -11.25 5.19 1.07
C TRP A 63 -12.29 4.92 -0.01
N ARG A 64 -11.86 4.37 -1.14
CA ARG A 64 -12.73 4.08 -2.28
C ARG A 64 -12.35 2.75 -2.91
N ARG A 65 -13.29 1.79 -2.88
CA ARG A 65 -13.18 0.49 -3.58
C ARG A 65 -11.82 -0.22 -3.38
N GLY A 66 -11.35 -0.36 -2.14
CA GLY A 66 -10.08 -1.03 -1.85
C GLY A 66 -8.84 -0.14 -1.95
N VAL A 67 -9.01 1.12 -2.35
CA VAL A 67 -7.93 2.11 -2.48
C VAL A 67 -8.02 3.16 -1.38
N LEU A 68 -6.92 3.34 -0.67
CA LEU A 68 -6.68 4.43 0.27
C LEU A 68 -6.01 5.59 -0.46
N VAL A 69 -6.63 6.76 -0.40
CA VAL A 69 -6.16 8.00 -1.00
C VAL A 69 -5.83 9.00 0.11
N LEU A 70 -4.57 9.42 0.20
CA LEU A 70 -4.15 10.54 1.04
C LEU A 70 -3.99 11.76 0.15
N TYR A 71 -4.89 12.74 0.25
CA TYR A 71 -4.82 13.96 -0.57
C TYR A 71 -3.75 14.94 -0.10
N SER A 72 -3.46 14.95 1.21
CA SER A 72 -2.43 15.78 1.80
C SER A 72 -1.63 14.99 2.83
N MET A 73 -0.40 14.62 2.44
CA MET A 73 0.51 13.91 3.32
C MET A 73 0.85 14.73 4.58
N ASP A 74 1.10 16.02 4.44
CA ASP A 74 1.52 16.86 5.58
C ASP A 74 0.41 16.99 6.63
N LYS A 75 -0.84 17.22 6.20
CA LYS A 75 -1.99 17.23 7.11
C LYS A 75 -2.21 15.85 7.73
N PHE A 76 -2.04 14.78 6.94
CA PHE A 76 -2.14 13.43 7.47
C PHE A 76 -1.10 13.18 8.57
N THR A 77 0.18 13.50 8.35
CA THR A 77 1.24 13.22 9.31
C THR A 77 1.21 14.11 10.54
N ASN A 78 0.81 15.38 10.39
CA ASN A 78 0.82 16.36 11.48
C ASN A 78 -0.47 16.36 12.31
N GLU A 79 -1.62 16.07 11.69
CA GLU A 79 -2.93 16.17 12.36
C GLU A 79 -3.54 14.79 12.59
N LEU A 80 -3.67 13.96 11.54
CA LEU A 80 -4.44 12.71 11.62
C LEU A 80 -3.67 11.57 12.28
N LEU A 81 -2.40 11.42 11.93
CA LEU A 81 -1.53 10.38 12.45
C LEU A 81 -1.42 10.43 13.99
N PRO A 82 -1.08 11.57 14.64
CA PRO A 82 -1.03 11.63 16.10
C PRO A 82 -2.42 11.50 16.75
N LYS A 83 -3.49 11.93 16.08
CA LYS A 83 -4.88 11.90 16.59
C LYS A 83 -5.46 10.49 16.66
N TYR A 84 -5.22 9.66 15.64
CA TYR A 84 -5.80 8.31 15.55
C TYR A 84 -4.81 7.20 15.90
N PHE A 85 -3.52 7.46 15.73
CA PHE A 85 -2.44 6.50 15.95
C PHE A 85 -1.44 7.04 16.97
N ASN A 86 -1.89 7.37 18.19
CA ASN A 86 -1.08 7.98 19.26
C ASN A 86 0.25 7.25 19.55
N ASN A 87 0.29 5.92 19.41
CA ASN A 87 1.48 5.09 19.62
C ASN A 87 2.41 5.04 18.38
N THR A 88 2.05 5.69 17.28
CA THR A 88 2.69 5.60 15.98
C THR A 88 2.75 6.99 15.34
N ARG A 89 3.58 7.86 15.92
CA ARG A 89 3.89 9.19 15.36
C ARG A 89 4.71 9.11 14.06
N ASN A 90 5.28 7.95 13.74
CA ASN A 90 6.10 7.76 12.56
C ASN A 90 5.28 7.18 11.39
N PHE A 91 5.23 7.93 10.29
CA PHE A 91 4.55 7.51 9.06
C PHE A 91 5.11 6.19 8.49
N LYS A 92 6.41 5.91 8.67
CA LYS A 92 7.04 4.65 8.22
C LYS A 92 6.41 3.43 8.90
N THR A 93 6.06 3.56 10.18
CA THR A 93 5.40 2.50 10.94
C THR A 93 3.95 2.32 10.49
N PHE A 94 3.23 3.41 10.22
CA PHE A 94 1.89 3.35 9.62
C PHE A 94 1.92 2.65 8.26
N ARG A 95 2.87 3.00 7.40
CA ARG A 95 3.09 2.33 6.11
C ARG A 95 3.41 0.84 6.27
N ARG A 96 4.23 0.47 7.26
CA ARG A 96 4.53 -0.94 7.55
C ARG A 96 3.28 -1.71 7.97
N GLN A 97 2.40 -1.10 8.77
CA GLN A 97 1.11 -1.69 9.11
C GLN A 97 0.24 -1.85 7.86
N LEU A 98 0.16 -0.84 7.00
CA LEU A 98 -0.55 -0.96 5.71
C LEU A 98 -0.02 -2.14 4.88
N ASN A 99 1.30 -2.23 4.69
CA ASN A 99 1.92 -3.34 3.95
C ASN A 99 1.59 -4.71 4.55
N TYR A 100 1.51 -4.80 5.88
CA TYR A 100 1.15 -6.03 6.58
C TYR A 100 -0.28 -6.49 6.23
N TYR A 101 -1.22 -5.57 6.00
CA TYR A 101 -2.59 -5.87 5.57
C TYR A 101 -2.75 -5.98 4.04
N GLY A 102 -1.64 -6.07 3.28
CA GLY A 102 -1.69 -6.26 1.83
C GLY A 102 -1.89 -4.96 1.03
N PHE A 103 -1.79 -3.79 1.67
CA PHE A 103 -1.77 -2.52 0.95
C PHE A 103 -0.40 -2.27 0.33
N VAL A 104 -0.38 -1.98 -0.96
CA VAL A 104 0.82 -1.57 -1.68
C VAL A 104 0.73 -0.09 -2.04
N HIS A 105 1.86 0.60 -1.97
CA HIS A 105 1.95 1.98 -2.44
C HIS A 105 1.92 1.99 -3.97
N VAL A 106 0.92 2.62 -4.56
CA VAL A 106 0.70 2.64 -6.02
C VAL A 106 1.41 3.83 -6.64
N ARG A 107 1.16 5.03 -6.11
CA ARG A 107 1.67 6.27 -6.70
C ARG A 107 1.67 7.40 -5.67
N SER A 108 2.66 8.28 -5.79
CA SER A 108 2.72 9.55 -5.06
C SER A 108 2.90 10.70 -6.04
N HIS A 109 2.17 11.78 -5.85
CA HIS A 109 2.26 13.01 -6.63
C HIS A 109 2.62 14.14 -5.69
N ALA A 110 3.78 14.76 -5.91
CA ALA A 110 4.10 16.04 -5.30
C ALA A 110 3.56 17.13 -6.23
N THR A 111 2.46 17.78 -5.84
CA THR A 111 2.02 18.98 -6.55
C THR A 111 2.92 20.14 -6.09
N SER A 112 3.43 20.93 -7.03
CA SER A 112 4.42 22.00 -6.81
C SER A 112 4.08 23.00 -5.67
N GLY A 113 2.85 23.02 -5.15
CA GLY A 113 2.44 23.77 -3.97
C GLY A 113 2.00 22.85 -2.83
N SER A 114 2.95 22.34 -2.04
CA SER A 114 2.78 21.74 -0.71
C SER A 114 1.85 20.53 -0.53
N LYS A 115 0.96 20.18 -1.45
CA LYS A 115 0.03 19.04 -1.30
C LYS A 115 0.62 17.82 -1.98
N SER A 116 1.26 16.97 -1.20
CA SER A 116 1.68 15.63 -1.64
C SER A 116 0.51 14.65 -1.49
N THR A 117 0.04 14.11 -2.61
CA THR A 117 -0.99 13.06 -2.64
C THR A 117 -0.32 11.69 -2.74
N ALA A 118 -0.82 10.70 -2.02
CA ALA A 118 -0.31 9.33 -2.07
C ALA A 118 -1.44 8.31 -2.09
N LEU A 119 -1.25 7.24 -2.85
CA LEU A 119 -2.25 6.22 -3.16
C LEU A 119 -1.76 4.85 -2.70
N TRP A 120 -2.58 4.13 -1.95
CA TRP A 120 -2.37 2.72 -1.61
C TRP A 120 -3.54 1.87 -2.06
N ALA A 121 -3.29 0.74 -2.70
CA ALA A 121 -4.32 -0.20 -3.10
C ALA A 121 -4.09 -1.53 -2.38
N ASN A 122 -5.17 -2.20 -1.98
CA ASN A 122 -5.08 -3.59 -1.55
C ASN A 122 -5.10 -4.49 -2.79
N GLN A 123 -4.06 -5.30 -3.00
CA GLN A 123 -3.99 -6.21 -4.16
C GLN A 123 -4.78 -7.51 -3.99
N ASN A 124 -5.36 -7.74 -2.80
CA ASN A 124 -6.07 -8.97 -2.46
C ASN A 124 -7.60 -8.79 -2.37
N LEU A 125 -8.13 -7.63 -2.80
CA LEU A 125 -9.56 -7.30 -2.81
C LEU A 125 -10.11 -7.19 -4.23
#